data_AF-A0A0D0DXM4-F1
#
_entry.id   AF-A0A0D0DXM4-F1
#
_cell.length_a   1.000
_cell.length_b   1.000
_cell.length_c   1.000
_cell.angle_alpha   90.00
_cell.angle_beta   90.00
_cell.angle_gamma   90.00
#
_symmetry.space_group_name_H-M   'P 1'
#
loop_
_entity.id
_entity.type
_entity.pdbx_description
1 polymer ?
#
loop_
_entity_poly.entity_id
_entity_poly.type
_entity_poly.pdbx_seq_one_letter_code
_entity_poly.pdbx_strand_id
1 'polypeptide(L)' 'SLLELLPPIVLAVPKSKVSHSRKSMRSANKGLKDKRNIVNCPACGEPKLAHHACRSCYNTIIAKFRQQAK' A
#
# COMPACT_ATOMS: atom_id res chain seq x y z
N SER A 1 0.05 -38.93 -3.78
CA SER A 1 0.26 -39.10 -5.24
C SER A 1 -0.24 -37.87 -5.99
N LEU A 2 0.36 -37.49 -7.12
CA LEU A 2 -0.12 -36.35 -7.94
C LEU A 2 -1.61 -36.50 -8.35
N LEU A 3 -2.07 -37.75 -8.49
CA LEU A 3 -3.47 -38.13 -8.70
C LEU A 3 -4.44 -37.68 -7.59
N GLU A 4 -3.98 -37.52 -6.34
CA GLU A 4 -4.83 -37.07 -5.21
C GLU A 4 -5.07 -35.56 -5.21
N LEU A 5 -4.25 -34.80 -5.94
CA LEU A 5 -4.38 -33.35 -6.09
C LEU A 5 -5.31 -32.95 -7.24
N LEU A 6 -5.62 -33.85 -8.17
CA LEU A 6 -6.47 -33.59 -9.34
C LEU A 6 -7.93 -33.24 -9.00
N PRO A 7 -8.65 -33.98 -8.12
CA PRO A 7 -10.05 -33.73 -7.82
C PRO A 7 -10.34 -32.30 -7.30
N PRO A 8 -9.62 -31.77 -6.30
CA PRO A 8 -9.88 -30.42 -5.82
C PRO A 8 -9.52 -29.35 -6.85
N ILE A 9 -8.46 -29.57 -7.64
CA ILE A 9 -8.02 -28.60 -8.67
C ILE A 9 -9.02 -28.53 -9.83
N VAL A 10 -9.55 -29.67 -10.29
CA VAL A 10 -10.47 -29.72 -11.43
C VAL A 10 -11.90 -29.33 -11.03
N LEU A 11 -12.34 -29.65 -9.80
CA LEU A 11 -13.67 -29.31 -9.31
C LEU A 11 -13.79 -27.86 -8.81
N ALA A 12 -12.69 -27.22 -8.39
CA ALA A 12 -12.68 -25.84 -7.88
C ALA A 12 -12.23 -24.81 -8.93
N VAL A 13 -12.69 -24.95 -10.17
CA VAL A 13 -12.41 -24.00 -11.27
C VAL A 13 -13.65 -23.14 -11.53
N PRO A 14 -13.50 -21.84 -11.87
CA PRO A 14 -14.61 -21.05 -12.37
C PRO A 14 -15.27 -21.72 -13.58
N LYS A 15 -16.53 -22.14 -13.40
CA LYS A 15 -17.30 -22.83 -14.46
C LYS A 15 -17.56 -21.93 -15.68
N SER A 16 -17.65 -20.62 -15.47
CA SER A 16 -17.95 -19.64 -16.52
C SER A 16 -17.27 -18.30 -16.27
N LYS A 17 -17.10 -17.53 -17.35
CA LYS A 17 -16.55 -16.17 -17.31
C LYS A 17 -17.53 -15.23 -16.60
N VAL A 18 -17.01 -14.40 -15.70
CA VAL A 18 -17.81 -13.36 -15.01
C VAL A 18 -18.19 -12.25 -16.00
N SER A 19 -19.45 -11.80 -15.97
CA SER A 19 -19.92 -10.69 -16.81
C SER A 19 -19.28 -9.34 -16.43
N HIS A 20 -19.24 -8.40 -17.38
CA HIS A 20 -18.66 -7.08 -17.16
C HIS A 20 -19.29 -6.34 -15.97
N SER A 21 -20.63 -6.36 -15.87
CA SER A 21 -21.36 -5.75 -14.76
C SER A 21 -20.99 -6.36 -13.40
N ARG A 22 -20.96 -7.70 -13.30
CA ARG A 22 -20.57 -8.41 -12.06
C ARG A 22 -19.11 -8.14 -11.66
N LYS A 23 -18.22 -7.98 -12.63
CA LYS A 23 -16.82 -7.57 -12.37
C LYS A 23 -16.77 -6.14 -11.82
N SER A 24 -17.48 -5.21 -12.46
CA SER A 24 -17.51 -3.79 -12.08
C SER A 24 -18.09 -3.57 -10.67
N MET A 25 -19.22 -4.20 -10.35
CA MET A 25 -19.82 -4.14 -9.01
C MET A 25 -18.86 -4.65 -7.92
N ARG A 26 -18.08 -5.70 -8.21
CA ARG A 26 -17.08 -6.22 -7.27
C ARG A 26 -15.91 -5.25 -7.06
N SER A 27 -15.53 -4.47 -8.07
CA SER A 27 -14.46 -3.46 -7.94
C SER A 27 -14.92 -2.15 -7.31
N ALA A 28 -16.22 -1.83 -7.35
CA ALA A 28 -16.75 -0.55 -6.88
C ALA A 28 -16.34 -0.22 -5.43
N ASN A 29 -16.30 -1.22 -4.55
CA ASN A 29 -15.97 -1.03 -3.13
C ASN A 29 -14.46 -0.93 -2.84
N LYS A 30 -13.59 -0.96 -3.86
CA LYS A 30 -12.12 -0.95 -3.71
C LYS A 30 -11.50 0.44 -3.91
N GLY A 31 -12.29 1.50 -3.78
CA GLY A 31 -11.80 2.87 -3.88
C GLY A 31 -10.72 3.19 -2.85
N LEU A 32 -9.76 4.05 -3.22
CA LEU A 32 -8.74 4.53 -2.30
C LEU A 32 -9.40 5.43 -1.25
N LYS A 33 -9.09 5.20 0.02
CA LYS A 33 -9.62 6.05 1.11
C LYS A 33 -8.75 7.29 1.26
N ASP A 34 -9.40 8.43 1.48
CA ASP A 34 -8.71 9.69 1.74
C ASP A 34 -7.91 9.62 3.03
N LYS A 35 -6.66 10.11 2.97
CA LYS A 35 -5.79 10.20 4.14
C LYS A 35 -6.04 11.52 4.87
N ARG A 36 -6.57 11.43 6.09
CA ARG A 36 -6.81 12.59 6.98
C ARG A 36 -5.65 12.89 7.93
N ASN A 37 -4.61 12.05 7.91
CA ASN A 37 -3.50 12.07 8.86
C ASN A 37 -2.27 12.81 8.30
N ILE A 38 -2.48 13.85 7.50
CA ILE A 38 -1.41 14.71 6.98
C ILE A 38 -1.36 15.95 7.86
N VAL A 39 -0.20 16.22 8.45
CA VAL A 39 0.06 17.35 9.35
C VAL A 39 1.32 18.08 8.91
N ASN A 40 1.43 19.37 9.20
CA ASN A 40 2.65 20.12 8.91
C ASN A 40 3.79 19.73 9.86
N CYS A 41 5.03 19.72 9.35
CA CYS A 41 6.22 19.52 10.16
C CYS A 41 6.51 20.78 11.01
N PRO A 42 6.78 20.65 12.32
CA PRO A 42 7.08 21.80 13.17
C PRO A 42 8.44 22.47 12.87
N ALA A 43 9.35 21.78 12.18
CA ALA A 43 10.69 22.31 11.87
C ALA A 43 10.77 22.97 10.49
N CYS A 44 10.28 22.30 9.44
CA CYS A 44 10.38 22.80 8.06
C CYS A 44 9.05 23.23 7.43
N GLY A 45 7.90 23.00 8.08
CA GLY A 45 6.58 23.34 7.54
C GLY A 45 6.03 22.38 6.47
N GLU A 46 6.86 21.51 5.89
CA GLU A 46 6.43 20.53 4.87
C GLU A 46 5.37 19.54 5.42
N PRO A 47 4.46 19.06 4.56
CA PRO A 47 3.46 18.06 4.95
C PRO A 47 4.13 16.72 5.26
N LYS A 48 3.77 16.14 6.40
CA LYS A 48 4.20 14.81 6.84
C LYS A 48 3.02 13.99 7.35
N LEU A 49 3.21 12.68 7.49
CA LEU A 49 2.22 11.83 8.15
C LEU A 49 2.24 12.08 9.68
N ALA A 50 1.06 12.04 10.30
CA ALA A 50 0.92 12.06 11.75
C ALA A 50 1.66 10.86 12.38
N HIS A 51 2.33 11.06 13.51
CA HIS A 51 3.20 10.07 14.19
C HIS A 51 4.42 9.58 13.41
N HIS A 52 4.71 10.12 12.23
CA HIS A 52 5.95 9.85 11.51
C HIS A 52 6.95 11.02 11.61
N ALA A 53 8.25 10.68 11.55
CA ALA A 53 9.31 11.66 11.35
C ALA A 53 9.19 12.29 9.95
N CYS A 54 9.50 13.58 9.83
CA CYS A 54 9.50 14.26 8.54
C CYS A 54 10.65 13.72 7.67
N ARG A 55 10.34 13.33 6.43
CA ARG A 55 11.34 12.77 5.50
C ARG A 55 12.45 13.77 5.15
N SER A 56 12.08 15.02 4.90
CA SER A 56 13.01 16.10 4.56
C SER A 56 13.94 16.45 5.73
N CYS A 57 13.38 16.68 6.92
CA CYS A 57 14.18 16.92 8.14
C CYS A 57 15.08 15.73 8.47
N TYR A 58 14.58 14.50 8.38
CA TYR A 58 15.38 13.32 8.66
C TYR A 58 16.58 13.22 7.72
N ASN A 59 16.37 13.41 6.42
CA ASN A 59 17.45 13.32 5.42
C ASN A 59 18.53 14.39 5.65
N THR A 60 18.12 15.64 5.92
CA THR A 60 19.06 16.73 6.17
C THR A 60 19.85 16.53 7.46
N ILE A 61 19.20 16.11 8.55
CA ILE A 61 19.85 15.83 9.83
C ILE A 61 20.86 14.69 9.69
N ILE A 62 20.46 13.58 9.07
CA ILE A 62 21.34 12.43 8.84
C ILE A 62 22.53 12.80 7.94
N ALA A 63 22.32 13.60 6.89
CA ALA A 63 23.41 14.07 6.04
C ALA A 63 24.43 14.91 6.83
N LYS A 64 23.96 15.81 7.71
CA LYS A 64 24.84 16.60 8.59
C LYS A 64 25.66 15.70 9.52
N PHE A 65 25.03 14.72 10.17
CA PHE A 65 25.76 13.78 11.04
C PHE A 65 26.84 12.99 10.27
N ARG A 66 26.54 12.57 9.04
CA ARG A 66 27.53 11.90 8.17
C ARG A 66 28.68 12.80 7.77
N GLN A 67 28.44 14.10 7.58
CA GLN A 67 29.50 15.06 7.29
C GLN A 67 30.38 15.32 8.51
N GLN A 68 29.79 15.39 9.70
CA GLN A 68 30.52 15.57 10.95
C GLN A 68 31.36 14.35 11.36
N ALA A 69 30.95 13.15 10.95
CA ALA A 69 31.68 11.91 11.21
C ALA A 69 32.84 11.65 10.24
N LYS A 70 32.98 12.48 9.19
CA LYS A 70 34.16 12.49 8.31
C LYS A 70 35.16 13.50 8.83
#